data_AF-A0AAD6Y694-F1
#
_entry.id   AF-A0AAD6Y694-F1
#
_cell.length_a   1.000
_cell.length_b   1.000
_cell.length_c   1.000
_cell.angle_alpha   90.00
_cell.angle_beta   90.00
_cell.angle_gamma   90.00
#
_symmetry.space_group_name_H-M   'P 1'
#
loop_
_entity.id
_entity.type
_entity.pdbx_description
1 polymer ?
#
loop_
_entity_poly.entity_id
_entity_poly.type
_entity_poly.pdbx_seq_one_letter_code
_entity_poly.pdbx_strand_id
1 'polypeptide(L)'
;IPILPAELEKEIFEMTAYTRPSSIPRLMLVAHRVKIWVEPLLFRVIVLDRFSKTPTYPMADDDDFSGIQSLPTSVLRDSVRHLFLHNMPNTVSQFILSASSAVEDLWIQTFEVNSFLLPFIGVLPLKRLYCNLKALFADKVQIDFGHSLFSRLTHLELLDLRATDLYFDLALIPHLTHLAFNYPVFLDMSLTLLKTCKSLRVLVLVIS
;
A
#
# COMPACT_ATOMS: atom_id res chain seq x y z
N ILE A 1 7.15 -36.72 25.73
CA ILE A 1 6.38 -35.77 24.90
C ILE A 1 7.31 -35.36 23.76
N PRO A 2 6.93 -35.55 22.49
CA PRO A 2 7.77 -35.10 21.37
C PRO A 2 7.90 -33.57 21.39
N ILE A 3 9.12 -33.06 21.20
CA ILE A 3 9.42 -31.62 21.14
C ILE A 3 9.61 -31.26 19.66
N LEU A 4 8.85 -30.28 19.18
CA LEU A 4 9.01 -29.78 17.81
C LEU A 4 10.27 -28.89 17.73
N PRO A 5 11.08 -28.99 16.66
CA PRO A 5 12.14 -28.02 16.37
C PRO A 5 11.60 -26.57 16.33
N ALA A 6 12.41 -25.61 16.78
CA ALA A 6 12.00 -24.21 16.92
C ALA A 6 11.65 -23.56 15.57
N GLU A 7 12.32 -23.96 14.50
CA GLU A 7 12.09 -23.47 13.14
C GLU A 7 10.71 -23.88 12.63
N LEU A 8 10.31 -25.13 12.89
CA LEU A 8 8.98 -25.64 12.53
C LEU A 8 7.90 -25.00 13.40
N GLU A 9 8.16 -24.77 14.68
CA GLU A 9 7.23 -24.03 15.55
C GLU A 9 7.01 -22.62 15.01
N LYS A 10 8.09 -21.90 14.66
CA LYS A 10 8.02 -20.57 14.06
C LYS A 10 7.21 -20.57 12.77
N GLU A 11 7.51 -21.50 11.85
CA GLU A 11 6.80 -21.60 10.57
C GLU A 11 5.29 -21.82 10.78
N ILE A 12 4.90 -22.69 11.71
CA ILE A 12 3.48 -22.93 12.04
C ILE A 12 2.81 -21.64 12.56
N PHE A 13 3.45 -20.92 13.48
CA PHE A 13 2.89 -19.68 14.03
C PHE A 13 2.80 -18.56 13.00
N GLU A 14 3.85 -18.36 12.19
CA GLU A 14 3.85 -17.37 11.11
C GLU A 14 2.79 -17.72 10.05
N MET A 15 2.69 -18.97 9.61
CA MET A 15 1.68 -19.41 8.65
C MET A 15 0.26 -19.23 9.19
N THR A 16 0.05 -19.54 10.48
CA THR A 16 -1.23 -19.30 11.15
C THR A 16 -1.56 -17.81 11.21
N ALA A 17 -0.58 -16.97 11.57
CA ALA A 17 -0.71 -15.51 11.60
C ALA A 17 -1.05 -14.93 10.21
N TYR A 18 -0.38 -15.39 9.14
CA TYR A 18 -0.68 -14.95 7.76
C TYR A 18 -2.08 -15.37 7.31
N THR A 19 -2.49 -16.60 7.62
CA THR A 19 -3.79 -17.14 7.20
C THR A 19 -4.94 -16.56 8.02
N ARG A 20 -4.67 -16.20 9.28
CA ARG A 20 -5.67 -15.68 10.23
C ARG A 20 -5.09 -14.49 11.02
N PRO A 21 -4.96 -13.30 10.40
CA PRO A 21 -4.37 -12.13 11.07
C PRO A 21 -5.08 -11.76 12.39
N SER A 22 -6.40 -11.93 12.46
CA SER A 22 -7.20 -11.71 13.69
C SER A 22 -6.80 -12.60 14.87
N SER A 23 -6.05 -13.68 14.64
CA SER A 23 -5.55 -14.56 15.69
C SER A 23 -4.22 -14.10 16.30
N ILE A 24 -3.48 -13.20 15.63
CA ILE A 24 -2.12 -12.77 16.05
C ILE A 24 -2.08 -12.33 17.52
N PRO A 25 -3.01 -11.49 18.04
CA PRO A 25 -2.98 -11.10 19.45
C PRO A 25 -3.05 -12.29 20.41
N ARG A 26 -3.79 -13.36 20.06
CA ARG A 26 -3.86 -14.58 20.86
C ARG A 26 -2.60 -15.43 20.72
N LEU A 27 -2.04 -15.52 19.52
CA LEU A 27 -0.78 -16.26 19.29
C LEU A 27 0.38 -15.65 20.10
N MET A 28 0.43 -14.31 20.22
CA MET A 28 1.42 -13.60 21.03
C MET A 28 1.38 -13.97 22.53
N LEU A 29 0.26 -14.52 23.02
CA LEU A 29 0.10 -14.93 24.43
C LEU A 29 0.60 -16.36 24.71
N VAL A 30 0.92 -17.14 23.67
CA VAL A 30 1.32 -18.55 23.84
C VAL A 30 2.67 -18.67 24.51
N ALA A 31 3.67 -17.92 24.03
CA ALA A 31 5.02 -17.88 24.61
C ALA A 31 5.76 -16.62 24.16
N HIS A 32 6.77 -16.19 24.92
CA HIS A 32 7.58 -15.02 24.59
C HIS A 32 8.25 -15.09 23.22
N ARG A 33 8.81 -16.25 22.84
CA ARG A 33 9.41 -16.45 21.51
C ARG A 33 8.38 -16.31 20.38
N VAL A 34 7.16 -16.80 20.59
CA VAL A 34 6.08 -16.69 19.61
C VAL A 34 5.73 -15.23 19.41
N LYS A 35 5.61 -14.44 20.49
CA LYS A 35 5.42 -12.99 20.40
C LYS A 35 6.46 -12.34 19.48
N ILE A 36 7.75 -12.62 19.69
CA ILE A 36 8.84 -12.06 18.85
C ILE A 36 8.65 -12.41 17.36
N TRP A 37 8.20 -13.63 17.06
CA TRP A 37 8.01 -14.07 15.68
C TRP A 37 6.79 -13.44 15.01
N VAL A 38 5.65 -13.33 15.73
CA VAL A 38 4.39 -12.90 15.12
C VAL A 38 4.08 -11.41 15.29
N GLU A 39 4.69 -10.71 16.25
CA GLU A 39 4.43 -9.28 16.49
C GLU A 39 4.73 -8.40 15.26
N PRO A 40 5.83 -8.60 14.49
CA PRO A 40 6.04 -7.86 13.24
C PRO A 40 4.94 -8.10 12.21
N LEU A 41 4.27 -9.26 12.23
CA LEU A 41 3.17 -9.58 11.32
C LEU A 41 1.89 -8.81 11.68
N LEU A 42 1.70 -8.46 12.96
CA LEU A 42 0.57 -7.61 13.40
C LEU A 42 0.64 -6.23 12.76
N PHE A 43 1.84 -5.65 12.69
CA PHE A 43 2.08 -4.32 12.15
C PHE A 43 2.46 -4.31 10.67
N ARG A 44 2.44 -5.47 10.01
CA ARG A 44 2.79 -5.58 8.60
C ARG A 44 1.82 -4.82 7.69
N VAL A 45 0.56 -4.75 8.11
CA VAL A 45 -0.51 -4.00 7.45
C VAL A 45 -1.01 -2.93 8.42
N ILE A 46 -0.93 -1.66 8.04
CA ILE A 46 -1.55 -0.57 8.78
C ILE A 46 -2.68 0.00 7.94
N VAL A 47 -3.87 0.06 8.54
CA VAL A 47 -5.07 0.62 7.91
C VAL A 47 -5.48 1.86 8.69
N LEU A 48 -5.33 3.01 8.05
CA LEU A 48 -5.77 4.30 8.55
C LEU A 48 -6.97 4.73 7.72
N ASP A 49 -8.15 4.65 8.30
CA ASP A 49 -9.41 4.98 7.63
C ASP A 49 -10.28 5.83 8.54
N ARG A 50 -10.56 7.06 8.09
CA ARG A 50 -11.41 8.01 8.80
C ARG A 50 -12.88 7.56 8.87
N PHE A 51 -13.35 6.75 7.92
CA PHE A 51 -14.78 6.49 7.76
C PHE A 51 -15.22 5.08 8.15
N SER A 52 -14.29 4.12 8.23
CA SER A 52 -14.65 2.73 8.48
C SER A 52 -13.80 2.08 9.57
N LYS A 53 -14.47 1.30 10.44
CA LYS A 53 -13.81 0.44 11.43
C LYS A 53 -13.84 -0.99 10.94
N THR A 54 -12.68 -1.52 10.58
CA THR A 54 -12.44 -2.95 10.35
C THR A 54 -11.80 -3.57 11.60
N PRO A 55 -12.38 -4.63 12.18
CA PRO A 55 -11.91 -5.19 13.46
C PRO A 55 -10.60 -5.99 13.36
N THR A 56 -10.02 -6.16 12.17
CA THR A 56 -8.98 -7.17 11.90
C THR A 56 -7.55 -6.63 12.04
N TYR A 57 -7.35 -5.33 11.86
CA TYR A 57 -6.01 -4.72 11.80
C TYR A 57 -5.88 -3.58 12.82
N PRO A 58 -4.65 -3.21 13.22
CA PRO A 58 -4.43 -1.98 13.97
C PRO A 58 -5.04 -0.81 13.20
N MET A 59 -6.01 -0.15 13.81
CA MET A 59 -6.68 1.03 13.27
C MET A 59 -6.51 2.20 14.22
N ALA A 60 -6.35 3.37 13.63
CA ALA A 60 -6.47 4.62 14.32
C ALA A 60 -7.60 5.42 13.66
N ASP A 61 -8.50 5.94 14.49
CA ASP A 61 -9.50 6.94 14.08
C ASP A 61 -8.85 8.33 14.08
N ASP A 62 -9.52 9.35 13.53
CA ASP A 62 -9.05 10.74 13.53
C ASP A 62 -8.68 11.22 14.95
N ASP A 63 -9.44 10.77 15.95
CA ASP A 63 -9.27 11.17 17.36
C ASP A 63 -8.26 10.31 18.13
N ASP A 64 -7.87 9.15 17.62
CA ASP A 64 -7.00 8.20 18.34
C ASP A 64 -5.91 7.60 17.44
N PHE A 65 -5.04 8.48 16.95
CA PHE A 65 -3.76 8.10 16.34
C PHE A 65 -2.67 7.78 17.40
N SER A 66 -3.00 7.91 18.69
CA SER A 66 -2.04 7.75 19.78
C SER A 66 -1.45 6.34 19.85
N GLY A 67 -2.25 5.32 19.54
CA GLY A 67 -1.81 3.93 19.48
C GLY A 67 -0.65 3.74 18.50
N ILE A 68 -0.75 4.29 17.30
CA ILE A 68 0.29 4.16 16.27
C ILE A 68 1.48 5.08 16.55
N GLN A 69 1.24 6.29 17.06
CA GLN A 69 2.33 7.20 17.47
C GLN A 69 3.16 6.65 18.63
N SER A 70 2.54 5.86 19.51
CA SER A 70 3.22 5.22 20.63
C SER A 70 4.08 4.02 20.21
N LEU A 71 3.93 3.53 18.98
CA LEU A 71 4.76 2.43 18.48
C LEU A 71 6.22 2.89 18.34
N PRO A 72 7.19 2.03 18.71
CA PRO A 72 8.59 2.32 18.44
C PRO A 72 8.82 2.57 16.94
N THR A 73 9.60 3.58 16.60
CA THR A 73 9.90 3.92 15.19
C THR A 73 10.54 2.75 14.44
N SER A 74 11.29 1.87 15.12
CA SER A 74 11.82 0.64 14.52
C SER A 74 10.71 -0.31 14.06
N VAL A 75 9.61 -0.43 14.82
CA VAL A 75 8.46 -1.27 14.43
C VAL A 75 7.84 -0.74 13.14
N LEU A 76 7.57 0.58 13.08
CA LEU A 76 7.01 1.21 11.89
C LEU A 76 7.93 1.06 10.68
N ARG A 77 9.23 1.29 10.88
CA ARG A 77 10.26 1.20 9.85
C ARG A 77 10.42 -0.21 9.29
N ASP A 78 10.52 -1.19 10.19
CA ASP A 78 11.00 -2.52 9.86
C ASP A 78 9.85 -3.49 9.58
N SER A 79 8.65 -3.25 10.11
CA SER A 79 7.52 -4.19 10.02
C SER A 79 6.50 -3.80 8.96
N VAL A 80 6.22 -2.50 8.78
CA VAL A 80 5.16 -2.05 7.88
C VAL A 80 5.55 -2.33 6.42
N ARG A 81 4.69 -3.03 5.70
CA ARG A 81 4.85 -3.36 4.27
C ARG A 81 3.69 -2.89 3.42
N HIS A 82 2.49 -2.89 4.00
CA HIS A 82 1.26 -2.49 3.36
C HIS A 82 0.65 -1.35 4.15
N LEU A 83 0.40 -0.23 3.49
CA LEU A 83 -0.15 0.97 4.11
C LEU A 83 -1.39 1.41 3.34
N PHE A 84 -2.49 1.56 4.07
CA PHE A 84 -3.75 2.04 3.54
C PHE A 84 -4.10 3.37 4.22
N LEU A 85 -4.17 4.44 3.44
CA LEU A 85 -4.49 5.79 3.88
C LEU A 85 -5.79 6.26 3.22
N HIS A 86 -6.88 6.25 3.97
CA HIS A 86 -8.18 6.73 3.51
C HIS A 86 -8.60 8.00 4.25
N ASN A 87 -8.54 9.11 3.52
CA ASN A 87 -8.92 10.44 3.97
C ASN A 87 -8.28 10.88 5.30
N MET A 88 -7.01 10.53 5.50
CA MET A 88 -6.27 10.87 6.72
C MET A 88 -5.75 12.32 6.71
N PRO A 89 -5.64 12.98 7.88
CA PRO A 89 -4.97 14.27 7.98
C PRO A 89 -3.55 14.24 7.42
N ASN A 90 -3.11 15.35 6.84
CA ASN A 90 -1.79 15.48 6.23
C ASN A 90 -0.65 15.21 7.21
N THR A 91 -0.79 15.64 8.46
CA THR A 91 0.17 15.42 9.54
C THR A 91 0.32 13.94 9.87
N VAL A 92 -0.78 13.19 9.90
CA VAL A 92 -0.80 11.75 10.16
C VAL A 92 -0.15 10.98 9.01
N SER A 93 -0.58 11.29 7.77
CA SER A 93 -0.02 10.69 6.54
C SER A 93 1.49 10.92 6.44
N GLN A 94 1.95 12.15 6.72
CA GLN A 94 3.37 12.49 6.73
C GLN A 94 4.15 11.70 7.79
N PHE A 95 3.64 11.65 9.03
CA PHE A 95 4.27 10.90 10.10
C PHE A 95 4.45 9.43 9.73
N ILE A 96 3.38 8.76 9.29
CA ILE A 96 3.44 7.32 9.04
C ILE A 96 4.32 6.99 7.82
N LEU A 97 4.27 7.80 6.76
CA LEU A 97 5.12 7.61 5.58
C LEU A 97 6.60 7.87 5.88
N SER A 98 6.90 8.88 6.70
CA SER A 98 8.29 9.16 7.10
C SER A 98 8.88 8.11 8.05
N ALA A 99 8.03 7.47 8.86
CA ALA A 99 8.46 6.40 9.77
C ALA A 99 8.60 5.03 9.09
N SER A 100 7.90 4.79 7.98
CA SER A 100 7.72 3.45 7.38
C SER A 100 8.51 3.29 6.08
N SER A 101 9.84 3.21 6.16
CA SER A 101 10.71 3.19 4.97
C SER A 101 10.63 1.91 4.12
N ALA A 102 10.01 0.85 4.63
CA ALA A 102 9.93 -0.45 3.96
C ALA A 102 8.57 -0.74 3.31
N VAL A 103 7.68 0.26 3.19
CA VAL A 103 6.38 0.11 2.52
C VAL A 103 6.59 -0.27 1.04
N GLU A 104 5.96 -1.36 0.63
CA GLU A 104 6.00 -1.87 -0.74
C GLU A 104 4.64 -1.75 -1.45
N ASP A 105 3.57 -1.66 -0.66
CA ASP A 105 2.19 -1.60 -1.12
C ASP A 105 1.51 -0.41 -0.45
N LEU A 106 1.08 0.55 -1.27
CA LEU A 106 0.53 1.80 -0.80
C LEU A 106 -0.81 2.07 -1.48
N TRP A 107 -1.84 2.18 -0.65
CA TRP A 107 -3.15 2.63 -1.05
C TRP A 107 -3.41 4.01 -0.44
N ILE A 108 -3.70 5.01 -1.28
CA ILE A 108 -3.99 6.37 -0.87
C ILE A 108 -5.25 6.84 -1.58
N GLN A 109 -6.32 7.01 -0.83
CA GLN A 109 -7.51 7.70 -1.29
C GLN A 109 -7.75 8.91 -0.40
N THR A 110 -7.84 10.06 -1.05
CA THR A 110 -7.99 11.35 -0.39
C THR A 110 -8.82 12.26 -1.29
N PHE A 111 -9.59 13.14 -0.66
CA PHE A 111 -10.39 14.15 -1.36
C PHE A 111 -9.63 15.45 -1.58
N GLU A 112 -8.47 15.61 -0.94
CA GLU A 112 -7.67 16.84 -0.98
C GLU A 112 -6.41 16.66 -1.82
N VAL A 113 -5.91 17.76 -2.37
CA VAL A 113 -4.64 17.79 -3.07
C VAL A 113 -3.48 17.55 -2.10
N ASN A 114 -2.72 16.48 -2.33
CA ASN A 114 -1.70 15.98 -1.41
C ASN A 114 -0.31 15.86 -2.07
N SER A 115 0.06 16.84 -2.89
CA SER A 115 1.39 16.86 -3.53
C SER A 115 2.55 16.94 -2.55
N PHE A 116 2.31 17.39 -1.32
CA PHE A 116 3.29 17.38 -0.24
C PHE A 116 3.71 15.95 0.18
N LEU A 117 2.94 14.91 -0.18
CA LEU A 117 3.30 13.52 0.10
C LEU A 117 4.37 12.96 -0.85
N LEU A 118 4.53 13.54 -2.03
CA LEU A 118 5.45 13.04 -3.08
C LEU A 118 6.89 12.82 -2.59
N PRO A 119 7.52 13.73 -1.81
CA PRO A 119 8.88 13.49 -1.30
C PRO A 119 9.00 12.26 -0.41
N PHE A 120 7.96 11.95 0.38
CA PHE A 120 7.94 10.79 1.27
C PHE A 120 7.68 9.50 0.51
N ILE A 121 6.78 9.54 -0.47
CA ILE A 121 6.40 8.38 -1.27
C ILE A 121 7.51 8.03 -2.28
N GLY A 122 8.18 9.03 -2.85
CA GLY A 122 9.20 8.86 -3.89
C GLY A 122 10.48 8.14 -3.44
N VAL A 123 10.71 8.01 -2.13
CA VAL A 123 11.84 7.27 -1.56
C VAL A 123 11.47 5.84 -1.15
N LEU A 124 10.19 5.49 -1.14
CA LEU A 124 9.72 4.17 -0.74
C LEU A 124 10.00 3.12 -1.83
N PRO A 125 10.28 1.86 -1.47
CA PRO A 125 10.49 0.77 -2.41
C PRO A 125 9.17 0.22 -2.98
N LEU A 126 8.27 1.10 -3.44
CA LEU A 126 6.92 0.74 -3.86
C LEU A 126 6.92 -0.19 -5.07
N LYS A 127 6.17 -1.28 -4.93
CA LYS A 127 5.86 -2.23 -5.99
C LYS A 127 4.40 -2.08 -6.44
N ARG A 128 3.52 -1.64 -5.55
CA ARG A 128 2.08 -1.47 -5.79
C ARG A 128 1.60 -0.12 -5.29
N LEU A 129 0.85 0.58 -6.13
CA LEU A 129 0.29 1.87 -5.82
C LEU A 129 -1.17 1.92 -6.28
N TYR A 130 -2.04 2.30 -5.37
CA TYR A 130 -3.46 2.52 -5.61
C TYR A 130 -3.75 3.95 -5.18
N CYS A 131 -4.07 4.84 -6.12
CA CYS A 131 -4.22 6.24 -5.75
C CYS A 131 -5.09 7.07 -6.66
N ASN A 132 -5.52 8.22 -6.11
CA ASN A 132 -5.97 9.38 -6.87
C ASN A 132 -4.73 10.15 -7.37
N LEU A 133 -4.30 9.95 -8.63
CA LEU A 133 -3.09 10.59 -9.14
C LEU A 133 -3.25 12.11 -9.25
N LYS A 134 -4.44 12.63 -9.58
CA LYS A 134 -4.65 14.09 -9.65
C LYS A 134 -4.46 14.71 -8.27
N ALA A 135 -5.02 14.08 -7.24
CA ALA A 135 -4.82 14.50 -5.86
C ALA A 135 -3.33 14.46 -5.47
N LEU A 136 -2.63 13.37 -5.85
CA LEU A 136 -1.21 13.21 -5.52
C LEU A 136 -0.29 14.21 -6.26
N PHE A 137 -0.66 14.65 -7.47
CA PHE A 137 0.14 15.57 -8.29
C PHE A 137 -0.42 16.99 -8.37
N ALA A 138 -1.36 17.35 -7.47
CA ALA A 138 -1.97 18.68 -7.39
C ALA A 138 -2.62 19.17 -8.69
N ASP A 139 -3.44 18.32 -9.30
CA ASP A 139 -4.17 18.61 -10.55
C ASP A 139 -3.27 19.10 -11.68
N LYS A 140 -1.97 18.78 -11.64
CA LYS A 140 -1.07 19.11 -12.75
C LYS A 140 -1.58 18.47 -14.03
N VAL A 141 -1.59 19.27 -15.09
CA VAL A 141 -2.00 18.85 -16.43
C VAL A 141 -1.12 17.71 -16.96
N GLN A 142 0.14 17.65 -16.52
CA GLN A 142 1.09 16.61 -16.89
C GLN A 142 1.68 15.95 -15.65
N ILE A 143 1.55 14.62 -15.59
CA ILE A 143 2.16 13.78 -14.56
C ILE A 143 3.51 13.30 -15.07
N ASP A 144 4.56 13.52 -14.28
CA ASP A 144 5.89 13.03 -14.59
C ASP A 144 6.00 11.54 -14.23
N PHE A 145 5.73 10.67 -15.20
CA PHE A 145 5.91 9.22 -15.04
C PHE A 145 7.39 8.78 -15.00
N GLY A 146 8.33 9.70 -15.23
CA GLY A 146 9.77 9.49 -14.98
C GLY A 146 10.15 9.67 -13.50
N HIS A 147 9.22 10.13 -12.65
CA HIS A 147 9.47 10.32 -11.22
C HIS A 147 9.88 9.01 -10.52
N SER A 148 10.74 9.09 -9.50
CA SER A 148 11.31 7.92 -8.80
C SER A 148 10.25 6.96 -8.23
N LEU A 149 9.08 7.51 -7.87
CA LEU A 149 7.87 6.76 -7.46
C LEU A 149 7.53 5.61 -8.41
N PHE A 150 7.66 5.82 -9.73
CA PHE A 150 7.26 4.84 -10.73
C PHE A 150 8.37 3.87 -11.12
N SER A 151 9.61 4.14 -10.69
CA SER A 151 10.80 3.40 -11.14
C SER A 151 10.78 1.90 -10.81
N ARG A 152 10.06 1.49 -9.76
CA ARG A 152 9.94 0.09 -9.29
C ARG A 152 8.52 -0.44 -9.34
N LEU A 153 7.58 0.38 -9.83
CA LEU A 153 6.17 0.06 -9.75
C LEU A 153 5.82 -1.06 -10.72
N THR A 154 5.17 -2.10 -10.18
CA THR A 154 4.72 -3.26 -10.95
C THR A 154 3.20 -3.31 -11.09
N HIS A 155 2.48 -2.74 -10.12
CA HIS A 155 1.02 -2.65 -10.11
C HIS A 155 0.60 -1.20 -9.88
N LEU A 156 -0.27 -0.69 -10.74
CA LEU A 156 -0.85 0.64 -10.62
C LEU A 156 -2.37 0.55 -10.76
N GLU A 157 -3.09 1.06 -9.78
CA GLU A 157 -4.54 1.24 -9.86
C GLU A 157 -4.88 2.72 -9.74
N LEU A 158 -5.65 3.20 -10.72
CA LEU A 158 -6.02 4.61 -10.86
C LEU A 158 -7.47 4.81 -10.42
N LEU A 159 -7.63 5.61 -9.37
CA LEU A 159 -8.91 5.83 -8.70
C LEU A 159 -9.68 7.07 -9.19
N ASP A 160 -9.01 8.06 -9.81
CA ASP A 160 -9.57 9.37 -10.21
C ASP A 160 -9.35 9.76 -11.69
N LEU A 161 -8.66 8.92 -12.47
CA LEU A 161 -8.26 9.24 -13.83
C LEU A 161 -9.09 8.53 -14.88
N ARG A 162 -9.61 9.34 -15.81
CA ARG A 162 -10.05 8.84 -17.11
C ARG A 162 -8.81 8.54 -17.95
N ALA A 163 -8.82 7.39 -18.59
CA ALA A 163 -7.63 6.90 -19.27
C ALA A 163 -7.22 7.76 -20.49
N THR A 164 -8.09 8.64 -20.99
CA THR A 164 -7.84 9.55 -22.13
C THR A 164 -6.66 10.49 -21.92
N ASP A 165 -6.33 10.80 -20.67
CA ASP A 165 -5.49 11.96 -20.36
C ASP A 165 -3.98 11.62 -20.34
N LEU A 166 -3.59 10.33 -20.27
CA LEU A 166 -2.22 9.95 -19.85
C LEU A 166 -1.65 8.67 -20.51
N TYR A 167 -2.35 8.05 -21.46
CA TYR A 167 -2.03 6.68 -21.87
C TYR A 167 -0.67 6.51 -22.60
N PHE A 168 -0.14 7.55 -23.22
CA PHE A 168 1.20 7.49 -23.83
C PHE A 168 2.30 7.44 -22.78
N ASP A 169 2.15 8.20 -21.69
CA ASP A 169 3.19 8.34 -20.68
C ASP A 169 3.20 7.17 -19.70
N LEU A 170 2.11 6.40 -19.57
CA LEU A 170 2.08 5.15 -18.81
C LEU A 170 3.08 4.11 -19.35
N ALA A 171 3.42 4.16 -20.64
CA ALA A 171 4.45 3.30 -21.22
C ALA A 171 5.87 3.63 -20.73
N LEU A 172 6.07 4.79 -20.08
CA LEU A 172 7.34 5.18 -19.47
C LEU A 172 7.63 4.44 -18.16
N ILE A 173 6.63 3.80 -17.55
CA ILE A 173 6.80 3.03 -16.31
C ILE A 173 7.44 1.67 -16.65
N PRO A 174 8.75 1.46 -16.40
CA PRO A 174 9.52 0.40 -17.05
C PRO A 174 9.10 -1.02 -16.61
N HIS A 175 8.60 -1.15 -15.37
CA HIS A 175 8.28 -2.44 -14.75
C HIS A 175 6.78 -2.66 -14.56
N LEU A 176 5.92 -1.82 -15.17
CA LEU A 176 4.49 -1.94 -15.00
C LEU A 176 3.99 -3.24 -15.65
N THR A 177 3.44 -4.13 -14.82
CA THR A 177 2.91 -5.44 -15.25
C THR A 177 1.40 -5.55 -15.04
N HIS A 178 0.84 -4.79 -14.10
CA HIS A 178 -0.58 -4.76 -13.80
C HIS A 178 -1.07 -3.31 -13.79
N LEU A 179 -2.12 -3.04 -14.56
CA LEU A 179 -2.76 -1.73 -14.62
C LEU A 179 -4.26 -1.90 -14.43
N ALA A 180 -4.84 -1.12 -13.53
CA ALA A 180 -6.28 -1.12 -13.26
C ALA A 180 -6.85 0.30 -13.32
N PHE A 181 -8.05 0.42 -13.85
CA PHE A 181 -8.80 1.67 -13.90
C PHE A 181 -10.17 1.49 -13.24
N ASN A 182 -10.52 2.37 -12.31
CA ASN A 182 -11.84 2.39 -11.67
C ASN A 182 -12.89 3.22 -12.42
N TYR A 183 -12.63 3.53 -13.69
CA TYR A 183 -13.57 4.19 -14.59
C TYR A 183 -13.60 3.49 -15.95
N PRO A 184 -14.68 3.66 -16.73
CA PRO A 184 -14.76 3.17 -18.10
C PRO A 184 -13.57 3.63 -18.95
N VAL A 185 -12.95 2.67 -19.62
CA VAL A 185 -11.87 2.90 -20.59
C VAL A 185 -12.35 2.48 -21.96
N PHE A 186 -12.06 3.30 -22.97
CA PHE A 186 -12.38 2.96 -24.36
C PHE A 186 -11.54 1.77 -24.86
N LEU A 187 -12.15 0.91 -25.68
CA LEU A 187 -11.49 -0.30 -26.20
C LEU A 187 -10.19 0.02 -26.97
N ASP A 188 -10.21 1.04 -27.82
CA ASP A 188 -9.05 1.45 -28.63
C ASP A 188 -7.84 1.85 -27.77
N MET A 189 -8.11 2.45 -26.62
CA MET A 189 -7.07 2.84 -25.68
C MET A 189 -6.49 1.65 -24.94
N SER A 190 -7.34 0.69 -24.55
CA SER A 190 -6.90 -0.58 -23.97
C SER A 190 -5.97 -1.32 -24.93
N LEU A 191 -6.32 -1.37 -26.22
CA LEU A 191 -5.47 -1.95 -27.27
C LEU A 191 -4.16 -1.19 -27.43
N THR A 192 -4.18 0.14 -27.31
CA THR A 192 -2.99 0.98 -27.41
C THR A 192 -2.05 0.73 -26.23
N LEU A 193 -2.56 0.71 -24.99
CA LEU A 193 -1.77 0.41 -23.78
C LEU A 193 -1.13 -0.97 -23.85
N LEU A 194 -1.86 -1.99 -24.31
CA LEU A 194 -1.32 -3.34 -24.49
C LEU A 194 -0.21 -3.40 -25.56
N LYS A 195 -0.24 -2.50 -26.56
CA LYS A 195 0.82 -2.40 -27.59
C LYS A 195 2.04 -1.60 -27.11
N THR A 196 1.84 -0.52 -26.36
CA THR A 196 2.92 0.40 -25.96
C THR A 196 3.61 -0.05 -24.68
N CYS A 197 2.86 -0.54 -23.69
CA CYS A 197 3.40 -1.01 -22.41
C CYS A 197 3.90 -2.45 -22.53
N LYS A 198 5.14 -2.63 -23.03
CA LYS A 198 5.73 -3.96 -23.32
C LYS A 198 5.76 -4.94 -22.14
N SER A 199 5.80 -4.43 -20.91
CA SER A 199 5.84 -5.24 -19.69
C SER A 199 4.45 -5.59 -19.17
N LEU A 200 3.38 -4.96 -19.70
CA LEU A 200 2.02 -5.11 -19.19
C LEU A 200 1.48 -6.52 -19.47
N ARG A 201 1.01 -7.18 -18.42
CA ARG A 201 0.48 -8.57 -18.46
C ARG A 201 -1.00 -8.61 -18.13
N VAL A 202 -1.44 -7.71 -17.24
CA VAL A 202 -2.82 -7.66 -16.76
C VAL A 202 -3.32 -6.23 -16.91
N LEU A 203 -4.45 -6.10 -17.59
CA LEU A 203 -5.22 -4.86 -17.67
C LEU A 203 -6.61 -5.13 -17.10
N VAL A 204 -6.95 -4.46 -16.01
CA VAL A 204 -8.26 -4.56 -15.37
C VAL A 204 -9.07 -3.31 -15.71
N LEU A 205 -10.23 -3.52 -16.30
CA LEU A 205 -11.15 -2.47 -16.67
C LEU A 205 -12.45 -2.66 -15.89
N VAL A 206 -12.86 -1.66 -15.12
CA VAL A 206 -14.20 -1.67 -14.53
C VAL A 206 -15.21 -1.33 -15.63
N ILE A 207 -16.11 -2.26 -15.90
CA ILE A 207 -17.24 -2.07 -16.81
C ILE A 207 -18.42 -1.59 -15.95
N SER A 208 -18.75 -0.30 -16.06
CA SER A 208 -19.93 0.29 -15.42
C SER A 208 -21.07 0.46 -16.40
#